data_AF-J2PWT8-F1
#
_entry.id   AF-J2PWT8-F1
#
_cell.length_a   1.000
_cell.length_b   1.000
_cell.length_c   1.000
_cell.angle_alpha   90.00
_cell.angle_beta   90.00
_cell.angle_gamma   90.00
#
_symmetry.space_group_name_H-M   'P 1'
#
loop_
_entity.id
_entity.type
_entity.pdbx_description
1 polymer ?
#
loop_
_entity_poly.entity_id
_entity_poly.type
_entity_poly.pdbx_seq_one_letter_code
_entity_poly.pdbx_strand_id
1 'polypeptide(L)'
;MIGPIFLHGELIERFREHLLNVPYYLVIHQGISCVDNEMRKVSTDEVDEIINQFVHARFPIVCSAGSKSSIPFWDYHLALQYDEEKRTAIICELLVREPNQDHCRKALLMAYYLLVNPKTGVERIQAPMNLSNLADCKEFEDIFIEFIPHQNITYLS
;
A
#
# COMPACT_ATOMS: atom_id res chain seq x y z
N MET A 1 15.07 -2.26 -10.92
CA MET A 1 13.97 -2.13 -9.96
C MET A 1 14.04 -3.38 -9.10
N ILE A 2 14.25 -3.25 -7.79
CA ILE A 2 14.03 -4.41 -6.90
C ILE A 2 12.50 -4.47 -6.75
N GLY A 3 11.91 -5.64 -6.92
CA GLY A 3 10.45 -5.79 -6.85
C GLY A 3 9.89 -5.48 -5.45
N PRO A 4 8.56 -5.60 -5.26
CA PRO A 4 7.99 -5.60 -3.92
C PRO A 4 8.64 -6.70 -3.09
N ILE A 5 8.96 -6.39 -1.83
CA ILE A 5 9.43 -7.38 -0.86
C ILE A 5 8.61 -7.28 0.42
N PHE A 6 8.61 -8.35 1.21
CA PHE A 6 7.98 -8.32 2.52
C PHE A 6 8.94 -7.70 3.55
N LEU A 7 8.42 -6.79 4.37
CA LEU A 7 9.17 -6.16 5.44
C LEU A 7 9.38 -7.16 6.58
N HIS A 8 10.64 -7.54 6.84
CA HIS A 8 10.98 -8.43 7.95
C HIS A 8 12.43 -8.23 8.43
N GLY A 9 12.70 -8.60 9.69
CA GLY A 9 14.05 -8.60 10.27
C GLY A 9 14.74 -7.24 10.16
N GLU A 10 16.00 -7.23 9.70
CA GLU A 10 16.82 -6.01 9.56
C GLU A 10 16.22 -4.95 8.62
N LEU A 11 15.27 -5.33 7.74
CA LEU A 11 14.59 -4.36 6.88
C LEU A 11 13.68 -3.40 7.66
N ILE A 12 13.20 -3.81 8.84
CA ILE A 12 12.34 -2.98 9.70
C ILE A 12 13.09 -1.72 10.14
N GLU A 13 14.33 -1.87 10.61
CA GLU A 13 15.14 -0.72 11.05
C GLU A 13 15.48 0.20 9.88
N ARG A 14 15.81 -0.36 8.72
CA ARG A 14 16.04 0.43 7.51
C ARG A 14 14.81 1.21 7.08
N PHE A 15 13.63 0.60 7.20
CA PHE A 15 12.36 1.25 6.89
C PHE A 15 12.03 2.34 7.91
N ARG A 16 12.25 2.11 9.20
CA ARG A 16 12.13 3.11 10.27
C ARG A 16 13.02 4.32 10.01
N GLU A 17 14.32 4.10 9.77
CA GLU A 17 15.27 5.18 9.43
C GLU A 17 14.81 5.94 8.20
N HIS A 18 14.21 5.24 7.24
CA HIS A 18 13.65 5.84 6.05
C HIS A 18 12.53 6.83 6.34
N LEU A 19 11.50 6.37 7.07
CA LEU A 19 10.34 7.20 7.40
C LEU A 19 10.74 8.44 8.21
N LEU A 20 11.76 8.33 9.07
CA LEU A 20 12.31 9.46 9.82
C LEU A 20 13.05 10.50 8.97
N ASN A 21 13.46 10.15 7.75
CA ASN A 21 14.28 11.02 6.90
C ASN A 21 13.56 11.49 5.64
N VAL A 22 12.43 10.88 5.30
CA VAL A 22 11.78 11.03 4.00
C VAL A 22 10.32 11.38 4.21
N PRO A 23 9.84 12.47 3.60
CA PRO A 23 8.44 12.80 3.67
C PRO A 23 7.61 11.89 2.75
N TYR A 24 6.43 11.53 3.22
CA TYR A 24 5.48 10.66 2.54
C TYR A 24 4.07 11.28 2.58
N TYR A 25 3.24 10.90 1.62
CA TYR A 25 1.79 11.01 1.72
C TYR A 25 1.25 9.76 2.42
N LEU A 26 0.53 9.97 3.52
CA LEU A 26 -0.25 8.91 4.15
C LEU A 26 -1.60 8.87 3.45
N VAL A 27 -1.78 7.89 2.57
CA VAL A 27 -2.99 7.74 1.74
C VAL A 27 -4.06 6.96 2.47
N ILE A 28 -3.65 5.91 3.19
CA ILE A 28 -4.51 5.13 4.07
C ILE A 28 -3.75 4.97 5.38
N HIS A 29 -4.39 5.30 6.48
CA HIS A 29 -3.83 5.13 7.82
C HIS A 29 -4.86 4.44 8.71
N GLN A 30 -4.45 3.34 9.36
CA GLN A 30 -5.35 2.49 10.16
C GLN A 30 -6.64 2.08 9.43
N GLY A 31 -6.58 1.87 8.12
CA GLY A 31 -7.73 1.51 7.28
C GLY A 31 -8.68 2.66 6.96
N ILE A 32 -8.27 3.92 7.19
CA ILE A 32 -9.05 5.12 6.88
C ILE A 32 -8.40 5.89 5.74
N SER A 33 -9.20 6.30 4.75
CA SER A 33 -8.77 7.19 3.66
C SER A 33 -8.21 8.50 4.20
N CYS A 34 -7.01 8.85 3.78
CA CYS A 34 -6.28 10.07 4.11
C CYS A 34 -5.81 10.80 2.84
N VAL A 35 -6.45 10.53 1.70
CA VAL A 35 -6.04 10.99 0.35
C VAL A 35 -5.90 12.51 0.23
N ASP A 36 -6.66 13.28 1.02
CA ASP A 36 -6.63 14.75 1.00
C ASP A 36 -5.49 15.35 1.85
N ASN A 37 -4.66 14.52 2.48
CA ASN A 37 -3.57 15.00 3.33
C ASN A 37 -2.37 15.50 2.50
N GLU A 38 -1.69 16.51 3.03
CA GLU A 38 -0.45 17.00 2.46
C GLU A 38 0.74 16.07 2.75
N MET A 39 1.78 16.18 1.92
CA MET A 39 3.06 15.54 2.21
C MET A 39 3.56 16.07 3.54
N ARG A 40 3.92 15.16 4.44
CA ARG A 40 4.57 15.57 5.67
C ARG A 40 5.66 14.60 6.07
N LYS A 41 6.61 15.15 6.82
CA LYS A 41 7.54 14.35 7.60
C LYS A 41 6.78 13.83 8.81
N VAL A 42 6.82 12.53 9.02
CA VAL A 42 6.21 11.89 10.19
C VAL A 42 7.09 12.12 11.42
N SER A 43 6.44 12.37 12.56
CA SER A 43 7.11 12.44 13.86
C SER A 43 7.62 11.06 14.30
N THR A 44 8.52 11.00 15.28
CA THR A 44 9.03 9.72 15.80
C THR A 44 7.90 8.81 16.29
N ASP A 45 6.94 9.37 17.02
CA ASP A 45 5.80 8.61 17.57
C ASP A 45 4.91 8.06 16.44
N GLU A 46 4.67 8.85 15.38
CA GLU A 46 3.94 8.38 14.19
C GLU A 46 4.71 7.30 13.43
N VAL A 47 6.04 7.38 13.35
CA VAL A 47 6.86 6.32 12.74
C VAL A 47 6.72 5.02 13.53
N ASP A 48 6.77 5.06 14.85
CA ASP A 48 6.58 3.88 15.68
C ASP A 48 5.22 3.22 15.44
N GLU A 49 4.18 4.03 15.33
CA GLU A 49 2.84 3.56 15.02
C GLU A 49 2.76 2.92 13.63
N ILE A 50 3.28 3.59 12.60
CA ILE A 50 3.31 3.06 11.22
C ILE A 50 4.08 1.73 11.19
N ILE A 51 5.28 1.68 11.78
CA ILE A 51 6.08 0.46 11.85
C ILE A 51 5.30 -0.66 12.55
N ASN A 52 4.62 -0.33 13.65
CA ASN A 52 3.79 -1.29 14.37
C ASN A 52 2.67 -1.85 13.49
N GLN A 53 2.00 -1.01 12.68
CA GLN A 53 1.00 -1.48 11.71
C GLN A 53 1.58 -2.45 10.69
N PHE A 54 2.75 -2.14 10.12
CA PHE A 54 3.41 -3.03 9.17
C PHE A 54 3.84 -4.36 9.81
N VAL A 55 4.49 -4.33 10.98
CA VAL A 55 5.00 -5.54 11.63
C VAL A 55 3.87 -6.51 11.99
N HIS A 56 2.68 -6.00 12.30
CA HIS A 56 1.50 -6.81 12.64
C HIS A 56 0.59 -7.10 11.44
N ALA A 57 0.90 -6.59 10.25
CA ALA A 57 0.15 -6.89 9.04
C ALA A 57 0.49 -8.29 8.53
N ARG A 58 -0.53 -8.97 7.99
CA ARG A 58 -0.34 -10.27 7.33
C ARG A 58 0.59 -10.15 6.12
N PHE A 59 0.48 -9.04 5.38
CA PHE A 59 1.28 -8.76 4.20
C PHE A 59 1.86 -7.34 4.27
N PRO A 60 3.04 -7.17 4.88
CA PRO A 60 3.73 -5.88 4.91
C PRO A 60 4.62 -5.75 3.68
N ILE A 61 4.10 -5.14 2.63
CA ILE A 61 4.77 -4.97 1.35
C ILE A 61 5.48 -3.63 1.31
N VAL A 62 6.75 -3.65 0.98
CA VAL A 62 7.58 -2.46 0.80
C VAL A 62 8.29 -2.57 -0.56
N CYS A 63 8.28 -1.50 -1.36
CA CYS A 63 8.89 -1.51 -2.71
C CYS A 63 10.28 -0.83 -2.71
N SER A 64 11.36 -1.57 -2.95
CA SER A 64 12.73 -1.00 -2.98
C SER A 64 13.12 -0.54 -4.40
N ALA A 65 13.50 0.73 -4.60
CA ALA A 65 14.03 1.14 -5.91
C ALA A 65 15.37 0.45 -6.24
N GLY A 66 15.61 0.24 -7.54
CA GLY A 66 16.91 -0.21 -8.06
C GLY A 66 17.88 0.94 -8.34
N SER A 67 19.13 0.59 -8.63
CA SER A 67 20.34 1.44 -8.70
C SER A 67 20.36 2.67 -9.66
N LYS A 68 19.25 3.06 -10.28
CA LYS A 68 19.18 4.19 -11.24
C LYS A 68 18.49 5.45 -10.71
N SER A 69 17.98 5.42 -9.47
CA SER A 69 17.44 6.62 -8.81
C SER A 69 18.58 7.43 -8.20
N SER A 70 18.54 8.76 -8.34
CA SER A 70 19.50 9.70 -7.73
C SER A 70 19.39 9.75 -6.20
N ILE A 71 18.37 9.12 -5.63
CA ILE A 71 18.19 9.03 -4.20
C ILE A 71 17.60 7.66 -3.81
N PRO A 72 18.19 6.93 -2.85
CA PRO A 72 17.77 5.57 -2.51
C PRO A 72 16.41 5.59 -1.80
N PHE A 73 15.29 5.41 -2.51
CA PHE A 73 13.96 5.43 -1.88
C PHE A 73 12.98 4.40 -2.41
N TRP A 74 11.98 4.14 -1.57
CA TRP A 74 10.90 3.21 -1.77
C TRP A 74 9.67 3.99 -2.23
N ASP A 75 9.11 3.66 -3.41
CA ASP A 75 8.08 4.48 -4.07
C ASP A 75 6.72 4.44 -3.36
N TYR A 76 6.42 3.30 -2.75
CA TYR A 76 5.22 3.07 -1.94
C TYR A 76 5.44 1.95 -0.94
N HIS A 77 4.60 1.96 0.09
CA HIS A 77 4.56 0.95 1.15
C HIS A 77 3.11 0.62 1.47
N LEU A 78 2.83 -0.67 1.68
CA LEU A 78 1.49 -1.21 1.92
C LEU A 78 1.52 -2.19 3.07
N ALA A 79 0.62 -2.01 4.02
CA ALA A 79 0.32 -3.03 5.02
C ALA A 79 -1.10 -3.55 4.75
N LEU A 80 -1.23 -4.87 4.57
CA LEU A 80 -2.53 -5.52 4.40
C LEU A 80 -2.77 -6.56 5.50
N GLN A 81 -3.96 -6.50 6.08
CA GLN A 81 -4.52 -7.56 6.90
C GLN A 81 -5.24 -8.59 6.01
N TYR A 82 -5.51 -9.77 6.52
CA TYR A 82 -6.21 -10.82 5.78
C TYR A 82 -7.45 -11.30 6.55
N ASP A 83 -8.61 -11.16 5.92
CA ASP A 83 -9.86 -11.76 6.35
C ASP A 83 -9.96 -13.16 5.73
N GLU A 84 -9.67 -14.19 6.53
CA GLU A 84 -9.68 -15.60 6.12
C GLU A 84 -11.07 -16.06 5.67
N GLU A 85 -12.14 -15.60 6.33
CA GLU A 85 -13.51 -16.02 6.00
C GLU A 85 -13.95 -15.49 4.64
N LYS A 86 -13.60 -14.23 4.35
CA LYS A 86 -13.92 -13.59 3.06
C LYS A 86 -12.82 -13.73 2.02
N ARG A 87 -11.72 -14.41 2.34
CA ARG A 87 -10.51 -14.51 1.51
C ARG A 87 -10.06 -13.16 0.96
N THR A 88 -10.13 -12.11 1.79
CA THR A 88 -9.96 -10.71 1.39
C THR A 88 -8.76 -10.08 2.08
N ALA A 89 -7.82 -9.53 1.32
CA ALA A 89 -6.76 -8.70 1.89
C ALA A 89 -7.24 -7.25 2.04
N ILE A 90 -7.13 -6.67 3.24
CA ILE A 90 -7.65 -5.35 3.57
C ILE A 90 -6.47 -4.41 3.82
N ILE A 91 -6.41 -3.30 3.10
CA ILE A 91 -5.33 -2.32 3.27
C ILE A 91 -5.58 -1.53 4.54
N CYS A 92 -4.63 -1.64 5.48
CA CYS A 92 -4.65 -0.87 6.73
C CYS A 92 -3.67 0.30 6.70
N GLU A 93 -2.61 0.24 5.91
CA GLU A 93 -1.65 1.34 5.77
C GLU A 93 -1.19 1.45 4.31
N LEU A 94 -1.15 2.67 3.76
CA LEU A 94 -0.60 2.99 2.44
C LEU A 94 0.15 4.32 2.49
N LEU A 95 1.46 4.26 2.25
CA LEU A 95 2.32 5.44 2.11
C LEU A 95 2.82 5.55 0.67
N VAL A 96 2.81 6.76 0.11
CA VAL A 96 3.38 7.04 -1.23
C VAL A 96 4.27 8.26 -1.20
N ARG A 97 5.39 8.23 -1.92
CA ARG A 97 6.40 9.30 -1.84
C ARG A 97 6.05 10.53 -2.68
N GLU A 98 5.51 10.32 -3.87
CA GLU A 98 5.13 11.41 -4.78
C GLU A 98 3.61 11.39 -5.01
N PRO A 99 2.91 12.52 -4.86
CA PRO A 99 1.46 12.56 -4.94
C PRO A 99 1.06 12.51 -6.40
N ASN A 100 0.81 11.31 -6.88
CA ASN A 100 -0.10 11.17 -7.99
C ASN A 100 -0.90 9.91 -7.73
N GLN A 101 -2.16 9.93 -8.17
CA GLN A 101 -3.00 8.74 -8.19
C GLN A 101 -2.25 7.55 -8.80
N ASP A 102 -1.32 7.79 -9.72
CA ASP A 102 -0.43 6.78 -10.32
C ASP A 102 0.43 5.98 -9.33
N HIS A 103 0.92 6.58 -8.23
CA HIS A 103 1.71 5.83 -7.24
C HIS A 103 0.82 4.94 -6.38
N CYS A 104 -0.35 5.46 -5.97
CA CYS A 104 -1.37 4.64 -5.30
C CYS A 104 -1.80 3.47 -6.19
N ARG A 105 -2.04 3.72 -7.49
CA ARG A 105 -2.38 2.68 -8.48
C ARG A 105 -1.31 1.60 -8.55
N LYS A 106 -0.05 1.98 -8.77
CA LYS A 106 1.07 1.03 -8.87
C LYS A 106 1.22 0.18 -7.60
N ALA A 107 1.03 0.80 -6.43
CA ALA A 107 1.05 0.10 -5.16
C ALA A 107 -0.02 -1.00 -5.09
N LEU A 108 -1.27 -0.60 -5.36
CA LEU A 108 -2.43 -1.50 -5.30
C LEU A 108 -2.33 -2.64 -6.32
N LEU A 109 -1.94 -2.33 -7.55
CA LEU A 109 -1.76 -3.34 -8.60
C LEU A 109 -0.64 -4.32 -8.26
N MET A 110 0.47 -3.84 -7.69
CA MET A 110 1.56 -4.72 -7.28
C MET A 110 1.11 -5.67 -6.15
N ALA A 111 0.35 -5.16 -5.17
CA ALA A 111 -0.22 -6.01 -4.15
C ALA A 111 -1.21 -7.03 -4.73
N TYR A 112 -2.04 -6.62 -5.69
CA TYR A 112 -2.94 -7.52 -6.39
C TYR A 112 -2.18 -8.65 -7.08
N TYR A 113 -1.19 -8.34 -7.92
CA TYR A 113 -0.41 -9.36 -8.63
C TYR A 113 0.41 -10.27 -7.71
N LEU A 114 0.89 -9.74 -6.58
CA LEU A 114 1.66 -10.52 -5.61
C LEU A 114 0.76 -11.45 -4.78
N LEU A 115 -0.40 -10.96 -4.38
CA LEU A 115 -1.24 -11.59 -3.36
C LEU A 115 -2.45 -12.31 -3.92
N VAL A 116 -3.10 -11.87 -5.00
CA VAL A 116 -4.31 -12.52 -5.51
C VAL A 116 -3.93 -13.70 -6.39
N ASN A 117 -3.92 -14.90 -5.80
CA ASN A 117 -3.71 -16.16 -6.50
C ASN A 117 -4.04 -17.37 -5.58
N PRO A 118 -4.14 -18.59 -6.13
CA PRO A 118 -4.48 -19.77 -5.32
C PRO A 118 -3.45 -20.15 -4.23
N LYS A 119 -2.19 -19.70 -4.32
CA LYS A 119 -1.13 -20.10 -3.38
C LYS A 119 -1.19 -19.34 -2.06
N THR A 120 -1.56 -18.07 -2.12
CA THR A 120 -1.73 -17.17 -0.97
C THR A 120 -3.12 -17.30 -0.35
N GLY A 121 -4.09 -17.77 -1.13
CA GLY A 121 -5.49 -17.93 -0.71
C GLY A 121 -6.33 -16.66 -0.86
N VAL A 122 -5.72 -15.51 -1.15
CA VAL A 122 -6.41 -14.23 -1.34
C VAL A 122 -7.14 -14.24 -2.68
N GLU A 123 -8.42 -13.84 -2.67
CA GLU A 123 -9.25 -13.72 -3.86
C GLU A 123 -9.50 -12.26 -4.27
N ARG A 124 -9.40 -11.33 -3.32
CA ARG A 124 -9.60 -9.90 -3.59
C ARG A 124 -8.87 -9.00 -2.61
N ILE A 125 -8.62 -7.76 -3.01
CA ILE A 125 -8.07 -6.69 -2.19
C ILE A 125 -9.14 -5.62 -1.93
N GLN A 126 -9.27 -5.17 -0.68
CA GLN A 126 -10.15 -4.09 -0.26
C GLN A 126 -9.33 -2.85 0.09
N ALA A 127 -9.67 -1.72 -0.54
CA ALA A 127 -9.06 -0.41 -0.33
C ALA A 127 -10.12 0.59 0.15
N PRO A 128 -9.96 1.24 1.33
CA PRO A 128 -10.89 2.23 1.86
C PRO A 128 -10.69 3.61 1.19
N MET A 129 -10.81 3.70 -0.13
CA MET A 129 -10.75 4.97 -0.88
C MET A 129 -11.51 4.85 -2.20
N ASN A 130 -11.93 5.97 -2.78
CA ASN A 130 -12.58 5.97 -4.08
C ASN A 130 -11.57 5.88 -5.23
N LEU A 131 -11.63 4.77 -5.97
CA LEU A 131 -10.87 4.52 -7.19
C LEU A 131 -11.74 4.59 -8.47
N SER A 132 -12.98 5.08 -8.40
CA SER A 132 -13.91 5.15 -9.54
C SER A 132 -13.45 6.08 -10.65
N ASN A 133 -12.58 7.05 -10.35
CA ASN A 133 -11.99 7.97 -11.33
C ASN A 133 -10.77 7.36 -12.07
N LEU A 134 -10.47 6.08 -11.85
CA LEU A 134 -9.41 5.32 -12.53
C LEU A 134 -9.86 4.82 -13.92
N ALA A 135 -10.34 5.70 -14.80
CA ALA A 135 -10.83 5.32 -16.14
C ALA A 135 -9.83 4.45 -16.94
N ASP A 136 -8.54 4.54 -16.64
CA ASP A 136 -7.44 3.81 -17.30
C ASP A 136 -7.11 2.45 -16.65
N CYS A 137 -7.62 2.12 -15.46
CA CYS A 137 -7.49 0.76 -14.91
C CYS A 137 -8.31 -0.29 -15.67
N LYS A 138 -9.22 0.16 -16.55
CA LYS A 138 -9.90 -0.68 -17.55
C LYS A 138 -8.93 -1.31 -18.55
N GLU A 139 -7.68 -0.83 -18.62
CA GLU A 139 -6.63 -1.41 -19.48
C GLU A 139 -6.06 -2.74 -18.94
N PHE A 140 -6.32 -3.09 -17.68
CA PHE A 140 -5.96 -4.40 -17.13
C PHE A 140 -7.15 -5.35 -17.28
N GLU A 141 -7.24 -6.03 -18.43
CA GLU A 141 -8.37 -6.92 -18.79
C GLU A 141 -8.70 -7.98 -17.71
N ASP A 142 -7.74 -8.30 -16.84
CA ASP A 142 -7.84 -9.33 -15.80
C ASP A 142 -8.27 -8.84 -14.41
N ILE A 143 -8.46 -7.54 -14.19
CA ILE A 143 -8.80 -7.00 -12.85
C ILE A 143 -10.19 -6.35 -12.86
N PHE A 144 -11.10 -6.89 -12.06
CA PHE A 144 -12.40 -6.30 -11.82
C PHE A 144 -12.32 -5.31 -10.65
N ILE A 145 -12.86 -4.10 -10.87
CA ILE A 145 -12.90 -3.02 -9.88
C ILE A 145 -14.35 -2.73 -9.51
N GLU A 146 -14.69 -2.93 -8.24
CA GLU A 146 -16.01 -2.59 -7.68
C GLU A 146 -15.88 -1.47 -6.66
N PHE A 147 -16.71 -0.44 -6.75
CA PHE A 147 -16.75 0.65 -5.78
C PHE A 147 -18.11 0.70 -5.09
N ILE A 148 -18.11 0.77 -3.75
CA ILE A 148 -19.30 0.94 -2.92
C ILE A 148 -19.35 2.40 -2.43
N PRO A 149 -20.16 3.29 -3.05
CA PRO A 149 -20.10 4.73 -2.79
C PRO A 149 -20.39 5.12 -1.35
N HIS A 150 -21.38 4.48 -0.72
CA HIS A 150 -21.80 4.80 0.64
C HIS A 150 -20.78 4.42 1.72
N GLN A 151 -19.81 3.58 1.38
CA GLN A 151 -18.76 3.12 2.29
C GLN A 151 -17.38 3.70 1.93
N ASN A 152 -17.25 4.35 0.76
CA ASN A 152 -15.98 4.78 0.20
C ASN A 152 -14.95 3.63 0.12
N ILE A 153 -15.40 2.45 -0.28
CA ILE A 153 -14.57 1.23 -0.39
C ILE A 153 -14.49 0.79 -1.84
N THR A 154 -13.29 0.49 -2.31
CA THR A 154 -13.03 -0.20 -3.57
C THR A 154 -12.53 -1.62 -3.34
N TYR A 155 -13.02 -2.56 -4.13
CA TYR A 155 -12.51 -3.93 -4.25
C TYR A 155 -11.78 -4.13 -5.58
N LEU A 156 -10.67 -4.86 -5.54
CA LEU A 156 -9.94 -5.37 -6.71
C LEU A 156 -9.98 -6.90 -6.65
N SER A 157 -10.55 -7.55 -7.68
CA SER A 157 -10.72 -9.00 -7.77
C SER A 157 -10.34 -9.52 -9.14
#